data_AF-A0A285PS61-F1
#
_entry.id   AF-A0A285PS61-F1
#
_cell.length_a   1.000
_cell.length_b   1.000
_cell.length_c   1.000
_cell.angle_alpha   90.00
_cell.angle_beta   90.00
_cell.angle_gamma   90.00
#
_symmetry.space_group_name_H-M   'P 1'
#
loop_
_entity.id
_entity.type
_entity.pdbx_description
1 polymer ?
#
loop_
_entity_poly.entity_id
_entity_poly.type
_entity_poly.pdbx_seq_one_letter_code
_entity_poly.pdbx_strand_id
1 'polypeptide(L)'
;MISFNGQNLELNPKIIESSMLTIYKTSELYQEIQKGNWKEESEIEKLIELKTLVENLTINTRIVTDGASNLIQVRGNLPADKKKLIKHLEYQISNADEASLREYRVNLRHL
;
A
#
# COMPACT_ATOMS: atom_id res chain seq x y z
N MET A 1 41.12 20.58 -3.25
CA MET A 1 39.70 20.20 -3.03
C MET A 1 39.47 18.86 -3.70
N ILE A 2 39.24 17.81 -2.92
CA ILE A 2 38.87 16.50 -3.45
C ILE A 2 37.35 16.55 -3.62
N SER A 3 36.86 16.59 -4.87
CA SER A 3 35.45 16.37 -5.16
C SER A 3 35.19 14.87 -5.18
N PHE A 4 34.34 14.40 -4.29
CA PHE A 4 33.71 13.10 -4.43
C PHE A 4 32.60 13.23 -5.48
N ASN A 5 32.76 12.56 -6.62
CA ASN A 5 31.65 12.27 -7.51
C ASN A 5 30.74 11.24 -6.81
N GLY A 6 29.94 11.72 -5.86
CA GLY A 6 28.88 10.92 -5.27
C GLY A 6 27.87 10.61 -6.36
N GLN A 7 27.88 9.38 -6.88
CA GLN A 7 26.72 8.85 -7.59
C GLN A 7 25.57 8.86 -6.57
N ASN A 8 24.56 9.71 -6.80
CA ASN A 8 23.29 9.61 -6.09
C ASN A 8 22.73 8.20 -6.35
N LEU A 9 22.80 7.32 -5.35
CA LEU A 9 22.08 6.05 -5.38
C LEU A 9 20.59 6.36 -5.20
N GLU A 10 19.91 6.64 -6.30
CA GLU A 10 18.46 6.70 -6.32
C GLU A 10 17.88 5.28 -6.29
N LEU A 11 16.89 5.07 -5.42
CA LEU A 11 16.17 3.79 -5.33
C LEU A 11 15.33 3.59 -6.60
N ASN A 12 15.66 2.56 -7.38
CA ASN A 12 14.91 2.17 -8.57
C ASN A 12 14.59 0.66 -8.54
N PRO A 13 13.69 0.23 -7.64
CA PRO A 13 13.34 -1.17 -7.52
C PRO A 13 12.66 -1.69 -8.78
N LYS A 14 13.00 -2.91 -9.19
CA LYS A 14 12.31 -3.60 -10.29
C LYS A 14 10.87 -3.95 -9.93
N ILE A 15 10.61 -4.21 -8.66
CA ILE A 15 9.30 -4.60 -8.13
C ILE A 15 9.07 -3.86 -6.81
N ILE A 16 7.88 -3.28 -6.66
CA ILE A 16 7.33 -2.79 -5.40
C ILE A 16 6.18 -3.71 -5.03
N GLU A 17 6.37 -4.49 -3.97
CA GLU A 17 5.29 -5.24 -3.35
C GLU A 17 4.73 -4.42 -2.20
N SER A 18 3.48 -4.00 -2.33
CA SER A 18 2.76 -3.29 -1.28
C SER A 18 1.89 -4.28 -0.51
N SER A 19 2.02 -4.25 0.81
CA SER A 19 1.20 -5.03 1.74
C SER A 19 0.36 -4.10 2.58
N MET A 20 -0.93 -4.40 2.67
CA MET A 20 -1.83 -3.64 3.52
C MET A 20 -1.58 -3.95 5.00
N LEU A 21 -1.35 -2.91 5.80
CA LEU A 21 -1.07 -3.03 7.24
C LEU A 21 -2.23 -3.73 7.95
N THR A 22 -1.89 -4.75 8.72
CA THR A 22 -2.83 -5.60 9.47
C THR A 22 -2.43 -5.60 10.93
N ILE A 23 -3.33 -5.18 11.81
CA ILE A 23 -3.07 -5.09 13.25
C ILE A 23 -3.37 -6.44 13.90
N TYR A 24 -2.32 -7.07 14.46
CA TYR A 24 -2.44 -8.27 15.28
C TYR A 24 -2.43 -7.90 16.76
N LYS A 25 -3.31 -8.51 17.57
CA LYS A 25 -3.38 -8.24 19.03
C LYS A 25 -2.07 -8.54 19.78
N THR A 26 -1.21 -9.37 19.19
CA THR A 26 0.10 -9.74 19.72
C THR A 26 1.22 -8.79 19.31
N SER A 27 0.98 -7.83 18.40
CA SER A 27 2.02 -6.93 17.91
C SER A 27 2.27 -5.75 18.86
N GLU A 28 3.49 -5.21 18.81
CA GLU A 28 3.84 -3.97 19.50
C GLU A 28 2.97 -2.80 19.02
N LEU A 29 2.65 -2.75 17.73
CA LEU A 29 1.79 -1.72 17.15
C LEU A 29 0.39 -1.71 17.77
N TYR A 30 -0.18 -2.89 18.10
CA TYR A 30 -1.45 -2.94 18.82
C TYR A 30 -1.34 -2.31 20.21
N GLN A 31 -0.21 -2.50 20.92
CA GLN A 31 0.03 -1.84 22.21
C GLN A 31 0.12 -0.32 22.07
N GLU A 32 0.77 0.18 21.01
CA GLU A 32 0.85 1.62 20.72
C GLU A 32 -0.53 2.23 20.41
N ILE A 33 -1.40 1.48 19.72
CA ILE A 33 -2.81 1.87 19.53
C ILE A 33 -3.53 1.94 20.89
N GLN A 34 -3.34 0.96 21.78
CA GLN A 34 -3.96 0.98 23.11
C GLN A 34 -3.49 2.16 23.97
N LYS A 35 -2.25 2.61 23.80
CA LYS A 35 -1.69 3.79 24.48
C LYS A 35 -2.16 5.12 23.88
N GLY A 36 -2.82 5.09 22.72
CA GLY A 36 -3.22 6.29 21.97
C GLY A 36 -2.07 6.95 21.20
N ASN A 37 -0.91 6.28 21.07
CA ASN A 37 0.25 6.78 20.33
C ASN A 37 0.10 6.61 18.81
N TRP A 38 -0.80 5.72 18.40
CA TRP A 38 -1.08 5.44 16.99
C TRP A 38 -2.58 5.33 16.76
N LYS A 39 -3.04 5.75 15.57
CA LYS A 39 -4.41 5.57 15.10
C LYS A 39 -4.37 4.70 13.84
N GLU A 40 -5.07 3.56 13.87
CA GLU A 40 -5.24 2.72 12.68
C GLU A 40 -5.97 3.52 11.59
N GLU A 41 -5.43 3.47 10.38
CA GLU A 41 -6.02 4.04 9.18
C GLU A 41 -7.23 3.22 8.70
N SER A 42 -8.22 3.87 8.08
CA SER A 42 -9.39 3.18 7.53
C SER A 42 -9.04 2.32 6.31
N GLU A 43 -9.82 1.30 5.97
CA GLU A 43 -9.50 0.47 4.81
C GLU A 43 -9.61 1.27 3.49
N ILE A 44 -10.55 2.22 3.40
CA ILE A 44 -10.63 3.16 2.26
C ILE A 44 -9.40 4.08 2.20
N GLU A 45 -8.90 4.56 3.34
CA GLU A 45 -7.68 5.39 3.39
C GLU A 45 -6.46 4.64 2.86
N LYS A 46 -6.29 3.35 3.21
CA LYS A 46 -5.22 2.50 2.65
C LYS A 46 -5.28 2.42 1.11
N LEU A 47 -6.48 2.39 0.53
CA LEU A 47 -6.64 2.39 -0.94
C LEU A 47 -6.31 3.76 -1.55
N ILE A 48 -6.67 4.85 -0.87
CA ILE A 48 -6.32 6.22 -1.30
C ILE A 48 -4.79 6.39 -1.27
N GLU A 49 -4.11 5.90 -0.24
CA GLU A 49 -2.65 5.91 -0.14
C GLU A 49 -1.99 5.11 -1.26
N LEU A 50 -2.49 3.89 -1.54
CA LEU A 50 -1.99 3.07 -2.65
C LEU A 50 -2.19 3.75 -4.01
N LYS A 51 -3.34 4.41 -4.22
CA LYS A 51 -3.58 5.23 -5.43
C LYS A 51 -2.57 6.37 -5.52
N THR A 52 -2.36 7.08 -4.42
CA THR A 52 -1.44 8.21 -4.33
C THR A 52 -0.01 7.75 -4.65
N LEU A 53 0.42 6.59 -4.15
CA LEU A 53 1.71 6.00 -4.48
C LEU A 53 1.83 5.72 -5.98
N VAL A 54 0.87 5.03 -6.58
CA VAL A 54 0.86 4.71 -8.02
C VAL A 54 0.89 5.97 -8.89
N GLU A 55 0.14 7.00 -8.49
CA GLU A 55 0.06 8.28 -9.18
C GLU A 55 1.42 8.99 -9.20
N ASN A 56 2.11 9.01 -8.06
CA ASN A 56 3.38 9.74 -7.87
C ASN A 56 4.63 8.95 -8.26
N LEU A 57 4.57 7.63 -8.42
CA LEU A 57 5.72 6.83 -8.88
C LEU A 57 6.15 7.23 -10.30
N THR A 58 7.39 7.67 -10.47
CA THR A 58 7.97 8.10 -11.76
C THR A 58 8.96 7.09 -12.36
N ILE A 59 9.31 6.05 -11.60
CA ILE A 59 10.28 5.02 -12.01
C ILE A 59 9.64 3.92 -12.85
N ASN A 60 10.47 3.23 -13.65
CA ASN A 60 10.08 2.01 -14.34
C ASN A 60 10.08 0.84 -13.35
N THR A 61 8.91 0.46 -12.85
CA THR A 61 8.78 -0.57 -11.82
C THR A 61 7.50 -1.37 -12.00
N ARG A 62 7.50 -2.60 -11.48
CA ARG A 62 6.27 -3.40 -11.36
C ARG A 62 5.68 -3.21 -9.97
N ILE A 63 4.41 -2.86 -9.88
CA ILE A 63 3.68 -2.86 -8.60
C ILE A 63 2.83 -4.11 -8.46
N VAL A 64 2.83 -4.72 -7.28
CA VAL A 64 2.00 -5.89 -6.92
C VAL A 64 1.47 -5.78 -5.49
N THR A 65 0.27 -6.33 -5.23
CA THR A 65 -0.33 -6.47 -3.89
C THR A 65 -0.77 -7.92 -3.66
N ASP A 66 0.17 -8.86 -3.71
CA ASP A 66 -0.13 -10.30 -3.79
C ASP A 66 -0.31 -10.98 -2.42
N GLY A 67 0.11 -10.33 -1.33
CA GLY A 67 -0.07 -10.85 0.02
C GLY A 67 -1.53 -11.02 0.41
N ALA A 68 -1.83 -12.04 1.24
CA ALA A 68 -3.18 -12.35 1.72
C ALA A 68 -3.87 -11.17 2.43
N SER A 69 -3.09 -10.24 2.99
CA SER A 69 -3.61 -9.04 3.63
C SER A 69 -4.27 -8.05 2.64
N ASN A 70 -4.07 -8.21 1.33
CA ASN A 70 -4.61 -7.31 0.31
C ASN A 70 -5.91 -7.85 -0.29
N LEU A 71 -7.05 -7.28 0.12
CA LEU A 71 -8.36 -7.62 -0.47
C LEU A 71 -8.45 -7.21 -1.95
N ILE A 72 -7.84 -6.07 -2.29
CA ILE A 72 -7.84 -5.51 -3.63
C ILE A 72 -6.47 -5.75 -4.26
N GLN A 73 -6.47 -6.45 -5.40
CA GLN A 73 -5.25 -6.76 -6.14
C GLN A 73 -4.93 -5.67 -7.17
N VAL A 74 -3.75 -5.09 -7.04
CA VAL A 74 -3.19 -4.08 -7.94
C VAL A 74 -1.91 -4.65 -8.54
N ARG A 75 -1.92 -4.90 -9.84
CA ARG A 75 -0.79 -5.50 -10.57
C ARG A 75 -0.57 -4.78 -11.88
N GLY A 76 0.61 -4.21 -12.09
CA GLY A 76 0.95 -3.57 -13.36
C GLY A 76 2.38 -3.06 -13.44
N ASN A 77 2.83 -2.76 -14.65
CA ASN A 77 4.14 -2.20 -14.93
C ASN A 77 3.99 -0.69 -15.17
N LEU A 78 4.65 0.12 -14.36
CA LEU A 78 4.69 1.57 -14.51
C LEU A 78 5.83 1.96 -15.47
N PRO A 79 5.64 3.00 -16.31
CA PRO A 79 4.44 3.85 -16.41
C PRO A 79 3.32 3.28 -17.30
N ALA A 80 3.55 2.19 -18.04
CA ALA A 80 2.65 1.66 -19.08
C ALA A 80 1.22 1.43 -18.59
N ASP A 81 1.05 0.87 -17.38
CA ASP A 81 -0.25 0.54 -16.81
C ASP A 81 -0.83 1.65 -15.90
N LYS A 82 -0.14 2.78 -15.71
CA LYS A 82 -0.49 3.78 -14.67
C LYS A 82 -1.96 4.21 -14.73
N LYS A 83 -2.44 4.64 -15.90
CA LYS A 83 -3.83 5.11 -16.07
C LYS A 83 -4.86 4.02 -15.75
N LYS A 84 -4.56 2.76 -16.14
CA LYS A 84 -5.42 1.60 -15.87
C LYS A 84 -5.48 1.31 -14.37
N LEU A 85 -4.34 1.35 -13.68
CA LEU A 85 -4.26 1.10 -12.24
C LEU A 85 -4.98 2.19 -11.44
N ILE A 86 -4.78 3.46 -11.79
CA ILE A 86 -5.46 4.59 -11.14
C ILE A 86 -6.99 4.45 -11.31
N LYS A 87 -7.47 4.21 -12.54
CA LYS A 87 -8.91 4.04 -12.79
C LYS A 87 -9.50 2.85 -12.01
N HIS A 88 -8.76 1.76 -11.91
CA HIS A 88 -9.17 0.61 -11.10
C HIS A 88 -9.31 1.00 -9.63
N LEU A 89 -8.30 1.65 -9.05
CA LEU A 89 -8.32 2.10 -7.66
C LEU A 89 -9.43 3.12 -7.39
N GLU A 90 -9.67 4.06 -8.31
CA GLU A 90 -10.78 5.02 -8.21
C GLU A 90 -12.13 4.31 -8.18
N TYR A 91 -12.33 3.30 -9.04
CA TYR A 91 -13.54 2.48 -9.03
C TYR A 91 -13.70 1.71 -7.71
N GLN A 92 -12.62 1.13 -7.19
CA GLN A 92 -12.68 0.43 -5.90
C GLN A 92 -13.01 1.39 -4.75
N ILE A 93 -12.38 2.56 -4.70
CA ILE A 93 -12.61 3.59 -3.67
C ILE A 93 -14.06 4.11 -3.75
N SER A 94 -14.58 4.39 -4.95
CA SER A 94 -15.93 4.94 -5.11
C SER A 94 -17.06 3.96 -4.79
N ASN A 95 -16.77 2.66 -4.83
CA ASN A 95 -17.75 1.59 -4.55
C ASN A 95 -17.44 0.84 -3.24
N ALA A 96 -16.45 1.29 -2.48
CA ALA A 96 -16.07 0.66 -1.23
C ALA A 96 -17.13 0.93 -0.15
N ASP A 97 -17.45 -0.12 0.59
CA ASP A 97 -18.12 -0.03 1.88
C ASP A 97 -17.10 -0.34 2.99
N GLU A 98 -16.83 0.64 3.85
CA GLU A 98 -15.81 0.54 4.90
C GLU A 98 -16.10 -0.63 5.85
N ALA A 99 -17.37 -0.85 6.21
CA ALA A 99 -17.75 -1.93 7.12
C ALA A 99 -17.41 -3.30 6.50
N SER A 100 -17.74 -3.51 5.23
CA SER A 100 -17.42 -4.75 4.49
C SER A 100 -15.91 -4.97 4.35
N LEU A 101 -15.13 -3.92 4.05
CA LEU A 101 -13.67 -4.02 3.99
C LEU A 101 -13.08 -4.36 5.37
N ARG A 102 -13.62 -3.76 6.43
CA ARG A 102 -13.20 -4.02 7.81
C ARG A 102 -13.54 -5.44 8.24
N GLU A 103 -14.69 -5.98 7.82
CA GLU A 103 -15.08 -7.36 8.08
C GLU A 103 -14.05 -8.35 7.49
N TYR A 104 -13.57 -8.11 6.27
CA TYR A 104 -12.48 -8.91 5.70
C TYR A 104 -11.21 -8.83 6.57
N ARG A 105 -10.82 -7.62 7.00
CA ARG A 105 -9.62 -7.39 7.81
C ARG A 105 -9.62 -8.15 9.13
N VAL A 106 -10.75 -8.18 9.84
CA VAL A 106 -10.84 -8.85 11.15
C VAL A 106 -11.02 -10.37 11.05
N ASN A 107 -11.49 -10.87 9.89
CA ASN A 107 -11.68 -12.30 9.63
C ASN A 107 -10.53 -12.95 8.86
N LEU A 108 -9.50 -12.17 8.50
CA LEU A 108 -8.28 -12.68 7.88
C LEU A 108 -7.65 -13.73 8.81
N ARG A 109 -7.65 -14.99 8.35
CA ARG A 109 -7.08 -16.10 9.09
C ARG A 109 -5.60 -15.79 9.34
N HIS A 110 -5.21 -15.88 10.60
CA HIS A 110 -3.83 -15.70 11.01
C HIS A 110 -2.92 -16.60 10.17
N LEU A 111 -1.85 -16.02 9.61
CA LEU A 111 -0.70 -16.77 9.12
C LEU A 111 0.14 -17.24 10.31
#